data_AF-A0AAD7II17-F1
#
_entry.id   AF-A0AAD7II17-F1
#
_cell.length_a   1.000
_cell.length_b   1.000
_cell.length_c   1.000
_cell.angle_alpha   90.00
_cell.angle_beta   90.00
_cell.angle_gamma   90.00
#
_symmetry.space_group_name_H-M   'P 1'
#
loop_
_entity.id
_entity.type
_entity.pdbx_description
1 polymer ?
#
loop_
_entity_poly.entity_id
_entity_poly.type
_entity_poly.pdbx_seq_one_letter_code
_entity_poly.pdbx_strand_id
1 'polypeptide(L)'
;MTERLKAALQRLNTILPNELTWENSRRKQFSYLSIAYTWYYRMGQRGHGAPPGVHPNKLHHGVKVNFSQRVPYSSVDTVKKAMEFETLCDIFAEVLEFQRINFQRANPGAYKEVRVFADVLPLNAASPAYPFAGFMINFRVVTDAHKDSQDSKWCLIIFVKDGEGGHLCLHELGLKLDGKTGNIVIFPSCWITHFNCHFKGVRLSLVLHTDKAGDDWAKDSGGWAGHVVRHNIQYSRD
;
A
#
# COMPACT_ATOMS: atom_id res chain seq x y z
N MET A 1 -18.73 -7.48 0.28
CA MET A 1 -17.35 -7.81 -0.13
C MET A 1 -17.31 -8.91 -1.18
N THR A 2 -17.72 -10.15 -0.89
CA THR A 2 -17.46 -11.33 -1.73
C THR A 2 -17.85 -11.20 -3.21
N GLU A 3 -19.06 -10.76 -3.54
CA GLU A 3 -19.47 -10.64 -4.95
C GLU A 3 -18.67 -9.56 -5.73
N ARG A 4 -18.34 -8.44 -5.07
CA ARG A 4 -17.48 -7.39 -5.66
C ARG A 4 -16.09 -7.93 -5.95
N LEU A 5 -15.55 -8.70 -5.01
CA LEU A 5 -14.24 -9.32 -5.15
C LEU A 5 -14.24 -10.39 -6.25
N LYS A 6 -15.31 -11.19 -6.38
CA LYS A 6 -15.46 -12.15 -7.49
C LYS A 6 -15.47 -11.44 -8.85
N ALA A 7 -16.24 -10.36 -8.99
CA ALA A 7 -16.29 -9.57 -10.22
C ALA A 7 -14.91 -8.98 -10.55
N ALA A 8 -14.21 -8.42 -9.55
CA ALA A 8 -12.83 -7.93 -9.72
C ALA A 8 -11.88 -9.05 -10.14
N LEU A 9 -11.96 -10.24 -9.53
CA LEU A 9 -11.10 -11.39 -9.86
C LEU A 9 -11.35 -11.94 -11.27
N GLN A 10 -12.60 -11.93 -11.75
CA GLN A 10 -12.90 -12.31 -13.14
C GLN A 10 -12.21 -11.37 -14.13
N ARG A 11 -12.26 -10.06 -13.87
CA ARG A 11 -11.58 -9.05 -14.69
C ARG A 11 -10.06 -9.11 -14.54
N LEU A 12 -9.55 -9.40 -13.36
CA LEU A 12 -8.11 -9.60 -13.14
C LEU A 12 -7.58 -10.79 -13.94
N ASN A 13 -8.35 -11.87 -13.99
CA ASN A 13 -7.97 -13.08 -14.72
C ASN A 13 -7.94 -12.87 -16.26
N THR A 14 -8.60 -11.85 -16.81
CA THR A 14 -8.47 -11.55 -18.25
C THR A 14 -7.16 -10.87 -18.60
N ILE A 15 -6.60 -10.06 -17.69
CA ILE A 15 -5.34 -9.34 -17.91
C ILE A 15 -4.12 -10.08 -17.37
N LEU A 16 -4.29 -10.92 -16.34
CA LEU A 16 -3.23 -11.70 -15.69
C LEU A 16 -3.66 -13.18 -15.51
N PRO A 17 -3.96 -13.91 -16.60
CA PRO A 17 -4.56 -15.26 -16.54
C PRO A 17 -3.66 -16.30 -15.86
N ASN A 18 -2.35 -16.11 -15.89
CA ASN A 18 -1.39 -17.06 -15.31
C ASN A 18 -1.18 -16.84 -13.80
N GLU A 19 -1.63 -15.72 -13.26
CA GLU A 19 -1.36 -15.32 -11.87
C GLU A 19 -2.42 -15.80 -10.88
N LEU A 20 -3.64 -16.07 -11.36
CA LEU A 20 -4.79 -16.56 -10.58
C LEU A 20 -5.03 -18.07 -10.76
N THR A 21 -3.95 -18.83 -10.91
CA THR A 21 -4.00 -20.27 -11.12
C THR A 21 -3.72 -21.07 -9.86
N TRP A 22 -4.10 -22.34 -9.89
CA TRP A 22 -3.77 -23.29 -8.84
C TRP A 22 -2.25 -23.50 -8.75
N GLU A 23 -1.68 -23.49 -7.55
CA GLU A 23 -0.25 -23.71 -7.33
C GLU A 23 0.03 -24.45 -6.02
N ASN A 24 1.17 -25.15 -5.94
CA ASN A 24 1.73 -25.70 -4.71
C ASN A 24 3.04 -24.99 -4.35
N SER A 25 2.98 -24.16 -3.32
CA SER A 25 4.13 -23.36 -2.85
C SER A 25 5.32 -24.17 -2.32
N ARG A 26 5.20 -25.49 -2.16
CA ARG A 26 6.31 -26.37 -1.76
C ARG A 26 7.10 -26.95 -2.94
N ARG A 27 6.73 -26.64 -4.18
CA ARG A 27 7.51 -27.08 -5.34
C ARG A 27 8.89 -26.42 -5.35
N LYS A 28 9.86 -27.07 -6.02
CA LYS A 28 11.19 -26.48 -6.22
C LYS A 28 11.08 -25.18 -7.03
N GLN A 29 11.95 -24.22 -6.73
CA GLN A 29 12.03 -22.92 -7.41
C GLN A 29 10.69 -22.16 -7.39
N PHE A 30 9.98 -22.24 -6.27
CA PHE A 30 8.78 -21.44 -6.06
C PHE A 30 9.15 -19.96 -5.94
N SER A 31 8.38 -19.12 -6.63
CA SER A 31 8.43 -17.67 -6.51
C SER A 31 7.01 -17.13 -6.56
N TYR A 32 6.85 -15.93 -6.02
CA TYR A 32 5.57 -15.23 -5.99
C TYR A 32 5.74 -13.86 -6.63
N LEU A 33 4.65 -13.33 -7.18
CA LEU A 33 4.61 -12.01 -7.79
C LEU A 33 4.00 -11.04 -6.80
N SER A 34 4.66 -9.90 -6.61
CA SER A 34 4.14 -8.76 -5.86
C SER A 34 4.21 -7.53 -6.75
N ILE A 35 3.09 -6.81 -6.83
CA ILE A 35 2.99 -5.56 -7.57
C ILE A 35 2.65 -4.48 -6.55
N ALA A 36 3.45 -3.42 -6.49
CA ALA A 36 3.24 -2.33 -5.54
C ALA A 36 2.71 -1.08 -6.24
N TYR A 37 1.62 -0.50 -5.72
CA TYR A 37 1.06 0.75 -6.20
C TYR A 37 0.86 1.71 -5.04
N THR A 38 1.99 2.27 -4.61
CA THR A 38 2.08 3.04 -3.37
C THR A 38 2.80 4.36 -3.58
N TRP A 39 2.31 5.39 -2.91
CA TRP A 39 3.04 6.63 -2.68
C TRP A 39 4.03 6.50 -1.52
N TYR A 40 5.27 6.91 -1.76
CA TYR A 40 6.34 6.90 -0.78
C TYR A 40 6.85 8.31 -0.51
N TYR A 41 7.38 8.52 0.70
CA TYR A 41 8.27 9.64 1.02
C TYR A 41 9.61 9.13 1.60
N ARG A 42 10.03 7.93 1.20
CA ARG A 42 11.25 7.29 1.71
C ARG A 42 12.50 7.92 1.14
N MET A 43 13.57 7.94 1.95
CA MET A 43 14.91 8.36 1.54
C MET A 43 14.97 9.77 0.91
N GLY A 44 13.98 10.61 1.21
CA GLY A 44 13.90 11.95 0.66
C GLY A 44 14.92 12.90 1.27
N GLN A 45 15.53 13.74 0.43
CA GLN A 45 16.33 14.85 0.91
C GLN A 45 15.39 15.89 1.55
N ARG A 46 15.76 16.37 2.73
CA ARG A 46 15.03 17.42 3.45
C ARG A 46 15.27 18.81 2.85
N GLY A 47 14.25 19.65 2.87
CA GLY A 47 14.28 21.03 2.36
C GLY A 47 14.67 22.08 3.38
N HIS A 48 14.89 21.70 4.65
CA HIS A 48 15.29 22.64 5.70
C HIS A 48 16.58 23.38 5.31
N GLY A 49 16.50 24.71 5.22
CA GLY A 49 17.62 25.57 4.82
C GLY A 49 17.82 25.73 3.31
N ALA A 50 16.92 25.21 2.47
CA ALA A 50 16.97 25.44 1.03
C ALA A 50 16.66 26.92 0.67
N PRO A 51 17.29 27.48 -0.39
CA PRO A 51 17.01 28.85 -0.83
C PRO A 51 15.54 29.05 -1.23
N PRO A 52 14.85 30.06 -0.68
CA PRO A 52 13.42 30.25 -0.90
C PRO A 52 13.10 30.48 -2.38
N GLY A 53 11.92 30.03 -2.82
CA GLY A 53 11.42 30.24 -4.18
C GLY A 53 12.08 29.38 -5.26
N VAL A 54 13.04 28.52 -4.92
CA VAL A 54 13.64 27.57 -5.86
C VAL A 54 12.94 26.22 -5.74
N HIS A 55 12.30 25.78 -6.82
CA HIS A 55 11.64 24.47 -6.86
C HIS A 55 12.63 23.33 -6.54
N PRO A 56 12.24 22.26 -5.80
CA PRO A 56 13.17 21.21 -5.39
C PRO A 56 13.95 20.61 -6.57
N ASN A 57 13.32 20.34 -7.72
CA ASN A 57 14.04 19.82 -8.90
C ASN A 57 15.14 20.73 -9.49
N LYS A 58 15.19 22.02 -9.11
CA LYS A 58 16.21 22.98 -9.59
C LYS A 58 17.41 23.11 -8.65
N LEU A 59 17.39 22.48 -7.48
CA LEU A 59 18.47 22.56 -6.49
C LEU A 59 19.54 21.50 -6.78
N HIS A 60 20.50 21.82 -7.64
CA HIS A 60 21.63 20.93 -7.92
C HIS A 60 22.73 21.12 -6.87
N HIS A 61 23.02 20.08 -6.10
CA HIS A 61 24.26 20.01 -5.32
C HIS A 61 25.31 19.26 -6.14
N GLY A 62 26.60 19.57 -5.97
CA GLY A 62 27.71 18.88 -6.65
C GLY A 62 27.86 17.39 -6.31
N VAL A 63 26.86 16.78 -5.67
CA VAL A 63 26.79 15.37 -5.29
C VAL A 63 25.59 14.76 -6.00
N LYS A 64 25.74 13.54 -6.50
CA LYS A 64 24.67 12.77 -7.16
C LYS A 64 23.54 12.51 -6.17
N VAL A 65 22.44 13.25 -6.29
CA VAL A 65 21.24 13.13 -5.45
C VAL A 65 20.06 12.67 -6.29
N ASN A 66 19.12 11.93 -5.68
CA ASN A 66 17.90 11.52 -6.35
C ASN A 66 16.82 12.61 -6.20
N PHE A 67 16.77 13.50 -7.19
CA PHE A 67 15.86 14.64 -7.20
C PHE A 67 14.38 14.25 -7.09
N SER A 68 13.99 13.10 -7.65
CA SER A 68 12.59 12.64 -7.64
C SER A 68 12.09 12.21 -6.26
N GLN A 69 12.98 12.06 -5.27
CA GLN A 69 12.63 11.66 -3.90
C GLN A 69 12.52 12.85 -2.93
N ARG A 70 12.66 14.10 -3.41
CA ARG A 70 12.50 15.30 -2.58
C ARG A 70 11.04 15.56 -2.19
N VAL A 71 10.11 15.03 -2.96
CA VAL A 71 8.67 15.08 -2.72
C VAL A 71 8.12 13.65 -2.75
N PRO A 72 6.90 13.40 -2.26
CA PRO A 72 6.31 12.08 -2.38
C PRO A 72 6.26 11.62 -3.82
N TYR A 73 6.55 10.35 -4.03
CA TYR A 73 6.70 9.76 -5.35
C TYR A 73 6.00 8.42 -5.41
N SER A 74 5.48 8.08 -6.60
CA SER A 74 4.86 6.80 -6.85
C SER A 74 5.91 5.70 -6.96
N SER A 75 5.51 4.48 -6.61
CA SER A 75 6.30 3.27 -6.84
C SER A 75 6.82 3.16 -8.29
N VAL A 76 7.92 2.43 -8.47
CA VAL A 76 8.49 2.17 -9.80
C VAL A 76 7.49 1.43 -10.70
N ASP A 77 6.69 0.52 -10.14
CA ASP A 77 5.66 -0.20 -10.88
C ASP A 77 4.58 0.74 -11.40
N THR A 78 4.10 1.69 -10.58
CA THR A 78 3.16 2.73 -11.01
C THR A 78 3.72 3.52 -12.19
N VAL A 79 4.99 3.94 -12.11
CA VAL A 79 5.61 4.79 -13.14
C VAL A 79 5.85 4.01 -14.43
N LYS A 80 6.40 2.79 -14.35
CA LYS A 80 6.74 1.99 -15.53
C LYS A 80 5.53 1.34 -16.20
N LYS A 81 4.45 1.13 -15.44
CA LYS A 81 3.27 0.38 -15.88
C LYS A 81 1.99 1.19 -15.63
N ALA A 82 1.99 2.47 -15.99
CA ALA A 82 0.88 3.38 -15.71
C ALA A 82 -0.49 2.86 -16.22
N MET A 83 -0.56 2.31 -17.44
CA MET A 83 -1.80 1.73 -17.98
C MET A 83 -2.26 0.47 -17.23
N GLU A 84 -1.32 -0.38 -16.81
CA GLU A 84 -1.62 -1.57 -15.98
C GLU A 84 -2.15 -1.14 -14.61
N PHE A 85 -1.53 -0.10 -14.02
CA PHE A 85 -1.95 0.51 -12.77
C PHE A 85 -3.38 1.10 -12.85
N GLU A 86 -3.68 1.88 -13.89
CA GLU A 86 -5.03 2.44 -14.10
C GLU A 86 -6.06 1.34 -14.26
N THR A 87 -5.73 0.30 -15.04
CA THR A 87 -6.60 -0.87 -15.23
C THR A 87 -6.86 -1.60 -13.91
N LEU A 88 -5.82 -1.79 -13.08
CA LEU A 88 -5.97 -2.47 -11.78
C LEU A 88 -6.73 -1.61 -10.77
N CYS A 89 -6.56 -0.28 -10.79
CA CYS A 89 -7.38 0.63 -10.00
C CYS A 89 -8.86 0.50 -10.37
N ASP A 90 -9.18 0.45 -11.67
CA ASP A 90 -10.55 0.29 -12.14
C ASP A 90 -11.14 -1.09 -11.81
N ILE A 91 -10.33 -2.16 -11.92
CA ILE A 91 -10.74 -3.52 -11.53
C ILE A 91 -11.13 -3.59 -10.05
N PHE A 92 -10.35 -2.94 -9.17
CA PHE A 92 -10.55 -3.01 -7.73
C PHE A 92 -11.34 -1.84 -7.14
N ALA A 93 -11.81 -0.88 -7.94
CA ALA A 93 -12.47 0.34 -7.47
C ALA A 93 -13.60 0.07 -6.47
N GLU A 94 -14.52 -0.85 -6.79
CA GLU A 94 -15.62 -1.21 -5.89
C GLU A 94 -15.16 -1.93 -4.61
N VAL A 95 -14.08 -2.69 -4.68
CA VAL A 95 -13.50 -3.40 -3.54
C VAL A 95 -12.84 -2.39 -2.58
N LEU A 96 -12.07 -1.45 -3.13
CA LEU A 96 -11.39 -0.39 -2.39
C LEU A 96 -12.41 0.57 -1.77
N GLU A 97 -13.45 0.96 -2.49
CA GLU A 97 -14.51 1.82 -1.95
C GLU A 97 -15.29 1.14 -0.82
N PHE A 98 -15.64 -0.14 -0.99
CA PHE A 98 -16.26 -0.92 0.06
C PHE A 98 -15.34 -1.00 1.29
N GLN A 99 -14.04 -1.25 1.08
CA GLN A 99 -13.07 -1.30 2.17
C GLN A 99 -12.99 0.05 2.89
N ARG A 100 -12.92 1.17 2.17
CA ARG A 100 -12.83 2.52 2.72
C ARG A 100 -13.98 2.80 3.68
N ILE A 101 -15.23 2.59 3.23
CA ILE A 101 -16.43 2.83 4.04
C ILE A 101 -16.46 1.94 5.28
N ASN A 102 -16.14 0.65 5.13
CA ASN A 102 -16.22 -0.30 6.25
C ASN A 102 -15.07 -0.10 7.24
N PHE A 103 -13.87 0.27 6.79
CA PHE A 103 -12.77 0.56 7.68
C PHE A 103 -13.05 1.80 8.54
N GLN A 104 -13.60 2.87 7.94
CA GLN A 104 -14.00 4.06 8.69
C GLN A 104 -15.01 3.74 9.81
N ARG A 105 -15.97 2.85 9.51
CA ARG A 105 -16.99 2.43 10.48
C ARG A 105 -16.43 1.50 11.56
N ALA A 106 -15.61 0.53 11.17
CA ALA A 106 -15.12 -0.50 12.09
C ALA A 106 -13.99 0.00 13.00
N ASN A 107 -13.15 0.91 12.51
CA ASN A 107 -12.04 1.46 13.28
C ASN A 107 -11.73 2.92 12.86
N PRO A 108 -12.59 3.88 13.28
CA PRO A 108 -12.43 5.29 12.92
C PRO A 108 -11.11 5.90 13.42
N GLY A 109 -10.56 5.39 14.53
CA GLY A 109 -9.26 5.83 15.06
C GLY A 109 -8.12 5.49 14.10
N ALA A 110 -7.98 4.21 13.73
CA ALA A 110 -6.98 3.78 12.76
C ALA A 110 -7.17 4.44 11.39
N TYR A 111 -8.43 4.66 10.98
CA TYR A 111 -8.76 5.39 9.75
C TYR A 111 -8.20 6.83 9.77
N LYS A 112 -8.40 7.56 10.87
CA LYS A 112 -7.84 8.90 11.07
C LYS A 112 -6.31 8.90 11.05
N GLU A 113 -5.68 7.87 11.62
CA GLU A 113 -4.21 7.75 11.63
C GLU A 113 -3.64 7.58 10.21
N VAL A 114 -4.20 6.67 9.39
CA VAL A 114 -3.58 6.36 8.08
C VAL A 114 -3.87 7.37 6.97
N ARG A 115 -4.97 8.14 7.07
CA ARG A 115 -5.35 9.16 6.05
C ARG A 115 -4.40 10.34 6.00
N VAL A 116 -3.66 10.61 7.06
CA VAL A 116 -2.85 11.83 7.24
C VAL A 116 -1.92 12.08 6.05
N PHE A 117 -1.21 11.05 5.59
CA PHE A 117 -0.34 11.18 4.43
C PHE A 117 -1.11 11.20 3.11
N ALA A 118 -2.13 10.36 2.97
CA ALA A 118 -2.95 10.28 1.75
C ALA A 118 -3.67 11.61 1.44
N ASP A 119 -4.06 12.36 2.47
CA ASP A 119 -4.70 13.67 2.34
C ASP A 119 -3.75 14.75 1.80
N VAL A 120 -2.43 14.60 1.99
CA VAL A 120 -1.45 15.64 1.65
C VAL A 120 -0.51 15.22 0.52
N LEU A 121 -0.92 14.25 -0.30
CA LEU A 121 -0.19 13.86 -1.48
C LEU A 121 -0.01 15.06 -2.44
N PRO A 122 1.15 15.17 -3.12
CA PRO A 122 1.45 16.30 -3.97
C PRO A 122 0.52 16.38 -5.18
N LEU A 123 0.38 17.59 -5.74
CA LEU A 123 -0.40 17.85 -6.97
C LEU A 123 -1.88 17.42 -6.89
N ASN A 124 -2.47 17.46 -5.68
CA ASN A 124 -3.84 17.01 -5.44
C ASN A 124 -4.09 15.56 -5.89
N ALA A 125 -3.05 14.72 -5.84
CA ALA A 125 -3.18 13.31 -6.15
C ALA A 125 -4.10 12.62 -5.13
N ALA A 126 -4.98 11.75 -5.62
CA ALA A 126 -5.79 10.89 -4.79
C ALA A 126 -5.22 9.47 -4.78
N SER A 127 -5.16 8.86 -3.60
CA SER A 127 -4.82 7.44 -3.50
C SER A 127 -6.06 6.60 -3.85
N PRO A 128 -5.96 5.63 -4.79
CA PRO A 128 -7.06 4.69 -5.07
C PRO A 128 -7.41 3.82 -3.85
N ALA A 129 -6.46 3.64 -2.92
CA ALA A 129 -6.61 2.84 -1.70
C ALA A 129 -6.96 3.68 -0.46
N TYR A 130 -7.49 4.90 -0.65
CA TYR A 130 -7.83 5.79 0.45
C TYR A 130 -8.65 5.07 1.55
N PRO A 131 -8.30 5.21 2.84
CA PRO A 131 -7.42 6.21 3.45
C PRO A 131 -5.93 5.87 3.42
N PHE A 132 -5.54 4.73 2.85
CA PHE A 132 -4.13 4.38 2.72
C PHE A 132 -3.49 5.12 1.54
N ALA A 133 -2.18 5.31 1.58
CA ALA A 133 -1.43 5.97 0.50
C ALA A 133 -1.10 5.03 -0.68
N GLY A 134 -1.51 3.77 -0.59
CA GLY A 134 -1.23 2.78 -1.63
C GLY A 134 -1.79 1.40 -1.32
N PHE A 135 -1.67 0.53 -2.32
CA PHE A 135 -1.95 -0.89 -2.17
C PHE A 135 -0.95 -1.74 -2.95
N MET A 136 -0.83 -3.00 -2.54
CA MET A 136 -0.06 -4.03 -3.21
C MET A 136 -0.98 -5.21 -3.54
N ILE A 137 -0.64 -5.92 -4.62
CA ILE A 137 -1.27 -7.20 -4.97
C ILE A 137 -0.20 -8.27 -4.90
N ASN A 138 -0.38 -9.22 -3.99
CA ASN A 138 0.52 -10.36 -3.87
C ASN A 138 -0.17 -11.61 -4.41
N PHE A 139 0.34 -12.13 -5.52
CA PHE A 139 -0.10 -13.38 -6.12
C PHE A 139 0.76 -14.52 -5.58
N ARG A 140 0.12 -15.62 -5.17
CA ARG A 140 0.79 -16.83 -4.68
C ARG A 140 1.71 -16.54 -3.48
N VAL A 141 1.30 -15.65 -2.58
CA VAL A 141 2.20 -15.15 -1.53
C VAL A 141 2.56 -16.20 -0.47
N VAL A 142 3.86 -16.34 -0.24
CA VAL A 142 4.49 -17.02 0.91
C VAL A 142 5.65 -16.13 1.33
N THR A 143 5.80 -15.88 2.63
CA THR A 143 6.84 -14.98 3.13
C THR A 143 7.48 -15.58 4.37
N ASP A 144 8.73 -15.20 4.62
CA ASP A 144 9.35 -15.39 5.92
C ASP A 144 8.74 -14.44 6.96
N ALA A 145 9.03 -14.68 8.23
CA ALA A 145 8.63 -13.82 9.34
C ALA A 145 9.28 -12.44 9.22
N HIS A 146 8.47 -11.38 9.18
CA HIS A 146 8.95 -10.00 9.08
C HIS A 146 8.01 -9.01 9.78
N LYS A 147 8.50 -7.79 9.97
CA LYS A 147 7.70 -6.60 10.32
C LYS A 147 7.83 -5.61 9.18
N ASP A 148 6.73 -4.95 8.82
CA ASP A 148 6.76 -3.86 7.86
C ASP A 148 7.20 -2.59 8.57
N SER A 149 8.49 -2.53 8.93
CA SER A 149 9.08 -1.43 9.70
C SER A 149 8.94 -0.05 9.04
N GLN A 150 8.64 -0.04 7.74
CA GLN A 150 8.46 1.15 6.92
C GLN A 150 6.98 1.53 6.72
N ASP A 151 6.04 0.77 7.28
CA ASP A 151 4.66 1.19 7.38
C ASP A 151 4.48 2.13 8.57
N SER A 152 3.63 3.14 8.39
CA SER A 152 3.27 4.11 9.43
C SER A 152 2.78 3.39 10.69
N LYS A 153 1.80 2.51 10.55
CA LYS A 153 1.33 1.62 11.62
C LYS A 153 0.46 0.49 11.09
N TRP A 154 -0.68 0.83 10.51
CA TRP A 154 -1.72 -0.13 10.15
C TRP A 154 -1.52 -0.67 8.74
N CYS A 155 -1.73 -1.97 8.61
CA CYS A 155 -1.84 -2.67 7.34
C CYS A 155 -3.20 -3.37 7.30
N LEU A 156 -3.83 -3.36 6.13
CA LEU A 156 -5.07 -4.07 5.87
C LEU A 156 -4.85 -5.09 4.78
N ILE A 157 -5.26 -6.34 5.02
CA ILE A 157 -5.17 -7.41 4.04
C ILE A 157 -6.56 -7.93 3.70
N ILE A 158 -6.89 -7.97 2.40
CA ILE A 158 -8.07 -8.65 1.86
C ILE A 158 -7.63 -9.99 1.27
N PHE A 159 -8.18 -11.09 1.76
CA PHE A 159 -7.81 -12.44 1.34
C PHE A 159 -8.57 -12.87 0.09
N VAL A 160 -7.86 -13.56 -0.80
CA VAL A 160 -8.40 -14.40 -1.86
C VAL A 160 -7.71 -15.75 -1.73
N LYS A 161 -8.50 -16.77 -1.40
CA LYS A 161 -7.98 -18.12 -1.15
C LYS A 161 -9.01 -19.15 -1.57
N ASP A 162 -8.53 -20.13 -2.33
CA ASP A 162 -9.20 -21.41 -2.56
C ASP A 162 -8.17 -22.54 -2.40
N GLY A 163 -8.52 -23.59 -1.67
CA GLY A 163 -7.61 -24.67 -1.30
C GLY A 163 -7.06 -24.62 0.14
N GLU A 164 -5.91 -25.26 0.36
CA GLU A 164 -5.38 -25.57 1.69
C GLU A 164 -4.14 -24.72 2.05
N GLY A 165 -3.88 -24.57 3.36
CA GLY A 165 -2.73 -23.80 3.85
C GLY A 165 -2.91 -22.29 3.69
N GLY A 166 -1.83 -21.54 3.45
CA GLY A 166 -1.93 -20.11 3.12
C GLY A 166 -2.40 -19.21 4.27
N HIS A 167 -2.23 -19.65 5.51
CA HIS A 167 -2.58 -18.87 6.69
C HIS A 167 -1.70 -17.62 6.81
N LEU A 168 -2.27 -16.55 7.37
CA LEU A 168 -1.50 -15.43 7.90
C LEU A 168 -1.22 -15.70 9.38
N CYS A 169 0.05 -15.75 9.76
CA CYS A 169 0.44 -15.84 11.16
C CYS A 169 0.76 -14.45 11.70
N LEU A 170 0.24 -14.13 12.89
CA LEU A 170 0.53 -12.93 13.66
C LEU A 170 1.19 -13.37 14.97
N HIS A 171 2.53 -13.37 14.99
CA HIS A 171 3.33 -14.11 15.96
C HIS A 171 3.12 -13.59 17.40
N GLU A 172 3.25 -12.29 17.63
CA GLU A 172 3.09 -11.68 18.95
C GLU A 172 1.66 -11.85 19.52
N LEU A 173 0.67 -12.10 18.66
CA LEU A 173 -0.71 -12.38 19.08
C LEU A 173 -0.98 -13.88 19.29
N GLY A 174 -0.05 -14.76 18.93
CA GLY A 174 -0.27 -16.22 18.93
C GLY A 174 -1.36 -16.66 17.95
N LEU A 175 -1.68 -15.86 16.94
CA LEU A 175 -2.79 -16.10 16.02
C LEU A 175 -2.32 -16.68 14.69
N LYS A 176 -3.05 -17.69 14.21
CA LYS A 176 -2.95 -18.24 12.87
C LYS A 176 -4.30 -18.11 12.19
N LEU A 177 -4.39 -17.18 11.24
CA LEU A 177 -5.64 -16.81 10.57
C LEU A 177 -5.80 -17.62 9.28
N ASP A 178 -6.87 -18.40 9.20
CA ASP A 178 -7.31 -19.04 7.96
C ASP A 178 -8.25 -18.12 7.18
N GLY A 179 -7.68 -17.08 6.54
CA GLY A 179 -8.44 -16.09 5.80
C GLY A 179 -9.10 -16.67 4.55
N LYS A 180 -10.43 -16.69 4.52
CA LYS A 180 -11.23 -17.07 3.34
C LYS A 180 -11.35 -15.90 2.37
N THR A 181 -11.70 -16.19 1.12
CA THR A 181 -11.97 -15.16 0.11
C THR A 181 -12.96 -14.11 0.61
N GLY A 182 -12.53 -12.84 0.58
CA GLY A 182 -13.30 -11.69 1.04
C GLY A 182 -13.18 -11.37 2.53
N ASN A 183 -12.46 -12.18 3.32
CA ASN A 183 -12.10 -11.80 4.68
C ASN A 183 -11.10 -10.64 4.66
N ILE A 184 -11.19 -9.80 5.69
CA ILE A 184 -10.34 -8.62 5.87
C ILE A 184 -9.71 -8.73 7.25
N VAL A 185 -8.40 -8.49 7.32
CA VAL A 185 -7.68 -8.33 8.60
C VAL A 185 -6.99 -6.97 8.60
N ILE A 186 -6.98 -6.33 9.77
CA ILE A 186 -6.29 -5.06 9.99
C ILE A 186 -5.45 -5.23 11.24
N PHE A 187 -4.16 -4.91 11.15
CA PHE A 187 -3.23 -5.07 12.25
C PHE A 187 -2.06 -4.09 12.13
N PRO A 188 -1.36 -3.78 13.24
CA PRO A 188 -0.19 -2.90 13.20
C PRO A 188 1.03 -3.66 12.63
N SER A 189 1.24 -3.62 11.32
CA SER A 189 2.29 -4.39 10.60
C SER A 189 3.71 -4.02 10.99
N CYS A 190 3.94 -2.79 11.45
CA CYS A 190 5.25 -2.35 11.91
C CYS A 190 5.63 -2.90 13.30
N TRP A 191 4.65 -3.40 14.08
CA TRP A 191 4.85 -3.91 15.44
C TRP A 191 4.72 -5.42 15.54
N ILE A 192 3.89 -6.02 14.69
CA ILE A 192 3.60 -7.46 14.71
C ILE A 192 4.42 -8.16 13.63
N THR A 193 5.26 -9.11 14.07
CA THR A 193 5.90 -10.08 13.20
C THR A 193 4.85 -10.97 12.57
N HIS A 194 4.85 -11.02 11.25
CA HIS A 194 3.85 -11.76 10.51
C HIS A 194 4.45 -12.46 9.29
N PHE A 195 3.75 -13.49 8.82
CA PHE A 195 4.17 -14.26 7.65
C PHE A 195 3.02 -15.03 6.99
N ASN A 196 3.17 -15.27 5.70
CA ASN A 196 2.28 -16.10 4.90
C ASN A 196 2.80 -17.54 4.84
N CYS A 197 2.03 -18.48 5.37
CA CYS A 197 2.36 -19.90 5.33
C CYS A 197 2.27 -20.48 3.92
N HIS A 198 2.96 -21.61 3.70
CA HIS A 198 2.78 -22.44 2.51
C HIS A 198 1.32 -22.81 2.26
N PHE A 199 0.93 -22.86 0.99
CA PHE A 199 -0.40 -23.20 0.50
C PHE A 199 -0.34 -24.20 -0.68
N LYS A 200 -1.49 -24.80 -0.96
CA LYS A 200 -1.81 -25.62 -2.14
C LYS A 200 -3.20 -25.21 -2.65
N GLY A 201 -3.25 -24.48 -3.77
CA GLY A 201 -4.49 -23.88 -4.28
C GLY A 201 -4.29 -22.53 -4.97
N VAL A 202 -5.34 -21.72 -5.03
CA VAL A 202 -5.30 -20.32 -5.50
C VAL A 202 -5.09 -19.41 -4.30
N ARG A 203 -4.12 -18.50 -4.38
CA ARG A 203 -3.82 -17.54 -3.30
C ARG A 203 -3.51 -16.16 -3.87
N LEU A 204 -4.22 -15.16 -3.38
CA LEU A 204 -3.94 -13.75 -3.64
C LEU A 204 -4.26 -12.92 -2.37
N SER A 205 -3.57 -11.80 -2.20
CA SER A 205 -3.95 -10.81 -1.22
C SER A 205 -3.83 -9.39 -1.77
N LEU A 206 -4.83 -8.56 -1.52
CA LEU A 206 -4.66 -7.11 -1.60
C LEU A 206 -4.19 -6.61 -0.24
N VAL A 207 -3.12 -5.83 -0.23
CA VAL A 207 -2.50 -5.28 0.97
C VAL A 207 -2.53 -3.76 0.88
N LEU A 208 -3.20 -3.08 1.79
CA LEU A 208 -3.28 -1.62 1.83
C LEU A 208 -2.42 -1.10 2.97
N HIS A 209 -1.57 -0.12 2.69
CA HIS A 209 -0.62 0.41 3.65
C HIS A 209 -0.25 1.87 3.34
N THR A 210 0.30 2.54 4.35
CA THR A 210 0.78 3.92 4.26
C THR A 210 2.22 3.98 4.73
N ASP A 211 3.08 4.60 3.93
CA ASP A 211 4.50 4.77 4.23
C ASP A 211 4.73 5.63 5.50
N LYS A 212 5.57 5.15 6.41
CA LYS A 212 5.90 5.85 7.67
C LYS A 212 6.55 7.20 7.44
N ALA A 213 7.41 7.31 6.42
CA ALA A 213 8.04 8.59 6.12
C ALA A 213 7.00 9.65 5.70
N GLY A 214 5.82 9.24 5.24
CA GLY A 214 4.70 10.13 4.96
C GLY A 214 4.29 11.03 6.14
N ASP A 215 4.58 10.63 7.38
CA ASP A 215 4.32 11.45 8.57
C ASP A 215 5.18 12.73 8.59
N ASP A 216 6.45 12.63 8.18
CA ASP A 216 7.35 13.79 8.04
C ASP A 216 6.82 14.74 6.96
N TRP A 217 6.33 14.19 5.83
CA TRP A 217 5.72 14.99 4.77
C TRP A 217 4.43 15.68 5.23
N ALA A 218 3.59 14.97 5.98
CA ALA A 218 2.35 15.53 6.50
C ALA A 218 2.61 16.66 7.50
N LYS A 219 3.68 16.56 8.30
CA LYS A 219 4.06 17.55 9.30
C LYS A 219 4.47 18.89 8.70
N ASP A 220 5.49 18.91 7.84
CA ASP A 220 6.08 20.15 7.31
C ASP A 220 6.55 20.05 5.86
N SER A 221 6.02 19.06 5.11
CA SER A 221 6.45 18.71 3.76
C SER A 221 7.95 18.40 3.69
N GLY A 222 8.51 17.87 4.78
CA GLY A 222 9.94 17.63 4.93
C GLY A 222 10.81 18.87 4.70
N GLY A 223 10.29 20.04 5.07
CA GLY A 223 10.95 21.33 4.88
C GLY A 223 10.77 21.95 3.48
N TRP A 224 10.00 21.32 2.58
CA TRP A 224 9.78 21.81 1.22
C TRP A 224 8.56 22.71 1.05
N ALA A 225 7.80 22.99 2.12
CA ALA A 225 6.54 23.74 2.05
C ALA A 225 6.65 25.12 1.37
N GLY A 226 7.79 25.81 1.50
CA GLY A 226 8.06 27.08 0.80
C GLY A 226 8.44 26.95 -0.68
N HIS A 227 8.50 25.72 -1.20
CA HIS A 227 9.01 25.38 -2.53
C HIS A 227 8.01 24.57 -3.37
N VAL A 228 6.95 24.07 -2.74
CA VAL A 228 5.89 23.27 -3.38
C VAL A 228 4.53 23.87 -3.07
N VAL A 229 3.60 23.82 -4.02
CA VAL A 229 2.22 24.24 -3.78
C VAL A 229 1.55 23.18 -2.91
N ARG A 230 1.04 23.59 -1.74
CA ARG A 230 0.19 22.76 -0.88
C ARG A 230 -1.24 23.26 -0.96
N HIS A 231 -2.20 22.36 -1.07
CA HIS A 231 -3.58 22.70 -0.79
C HIS A 231 -3.78 22.67 0.73
N ASN A 232 -4.29 23.77 1.29
CA ASN A 232 -4.67 23.84 2.69
C ASN A 232 -5.89 22.95 2.93
N ILE A 233 -5.66 21.71 3.35
CA ILE A 233 -6.70 20.97 4.06
C ILE A 233 -6.65 21.49 5.49
N GLN A 234 -7.52 22.47 5.79
CA GLN A 234 -7.78 22.85 7.17
C GLN A 234 -8.37 21.62 7.88
N TYR A 235 -7.56 20.97 8.70
CA TYR A 235 -8.08 20.03 9.68
C TYR A 235 -8.80 20.85 10.76
N SER A 236 -10.13 20.72 10.87
CA SER A 236 -10.80 21.10 12.11
C SER A 236 -10.23 20.21 13.21
N ARG A 237 -9.71 20.84 14.26
CA ARG A 237 -9.38 20.14 15.50
C ARG A 237 -10.71 19.87 16.22
N ASP A 238 -11.36 18.77 15.87
CA ASP A 238 -12.48 18.21 16.63
C ASP A 238 -12.05 16.91 17.34
#